data_AF-A0AAW5ZVL8-F1
#
_entry.id   AF-A0AAW5ZVL8-F1
#
_cell.length_a   1.000
_cell.length_b   1.000
_cell.length_c   1.000
_cell.angle_alpha   90.00
_cell.angle_beta   90.00
_cell.angle_gamma   90.00
#
_symmetry.space_group_name_H-M   'P 1'
#
loop_
_entity.id
_entity.type
_entity.pdbx_description
1 polymer ?
#
loop_
_entity_poly.entity_id
_entity_poly.type
_entity_poly.pdbx_seq_one_letter_code
_entity_poly.pdbx_strand_id
1 'polypeptide(L)'
;GHRNAAALSGFKSAEHGGRGYSQLVFDDSDGQLRTQLATTQAYSQLNLGHLIHQQDNRRGSFRGQGFELRTDGYGAVRGQAGLLVTTYRDAVSGQTVPTGDNAAGIALIKQAKQLTSSLSQGAVTHQTAALSTAKDDNAPLAEQEKAALGMVDGKALDTAKQDAASGNTTTQGKVPHQGEAMAQLAGRAGLVAVAGQDLQFANGESLALASGQDTNVAVGKQARVHAGQGIGVAAGLSQAGDGNIGLQLTAGQDDIDVQAQ
;
A
#
# COMPACT_ATOMS: atom_id res chain seq x y z
N GLY A 1 41.94 -23.53 12.47
CA GLY A 1 40.59 -23.61 13.07
C GLY A 1 39.69 -24.36 12.13
N HIS A 2 39.02 -25.40 12.61
CA HIS A 2 38.09 -26.17 11.77
C HIS A 2 36.90 -25.27 11.39
N ARG A 3 36.76 -24.97 10.10
CA ARG A 3 35.61 -24.21 9.56
C ARG A 3 34.36 -25.07 9.72
N ASN A 4 33.59 -24.86 10.78
CA ASN A 4 32.24 -25.41 10.86
C ASN A 4 31.41 -24.72 9.76
N ALA A 5 31.05 -25.47 8.72
CA ALA A 5 30.32 -24.96 7.55
C ALA A 5 28.88 -24.52 7.84
N ALA A 6 28.43 -24.65 9.09
CA ALA A 6 27.15 -24.20 9.60
C ALA A 6 27.34 -23.75 11.05
N ALA A 7 27.13 -22.46 11.33
CA ALA A 7 27.12 -21.92 12.68
C ALA A 7 25.66 -21.76 13.14
N LEU A 8 24.97 -22.90 13.32
CA LEU A 8 23.60 -22.90 13.81
C LEU A 8 23.58 -22.92 15.34
N SER A 9 22.82 -22.01 15.93
CA SER A 9 22.51 -21.98 17.37
C SER A 9 21.03 -21.70 17.60
N GLY A 10 20.49 -22.00 18.79
CA GLY A 10 19.09 -21.71 19.10
C GLY A 10 18.42 -22.66 20.10
N PHE A 11 17.09 -22.66 20.07
CA PHE A 11 16.23 -23.44 20.96
C PHE A 11 15.21 -24.24 20.16
N LYS A 12 14.95 -25.49 20.54
CA LYS A 12 13.89 -26.33 19.96
C LYS A 12 13.17 -27.05 21.10
N SER A 13 11.86 -26.86 21.21
CA SER A 13 11.00 -27.56 22.16
C SER A 13 10.13 -28.58 21.45
N ALA A 14 9.90 -29.73 22.07
CA ALA A 14 8.97 -30.74 21.54
C ALA A 14 7.55 -30.48 22.05
N GLU A 15 6.56 -30.77 21.21
CA GLU A 15 5.16 -30.84 21.61
C GLU A 15 4.96 -31.90 22.71
N HIS A 16 4.14 -31.59 23.72
CA HIS A 16 3.86 -32.53 24.79
C HIS A 16 2.95 -33.66 24.28
N GLY A 17 3.44 -34.89 24.28
CA GLY A 17 2.68 -36.07 23.84
C GLY A 17 2.43 -36.17 22.33
N GLY A 18 3.02 -35.26 21.55
CA GLY A 18 2.85 -35.18 20.10
C GLY A 18 4.15 -35.29 19.32
N ARG A 19 4.12 -34.87 18.04
CA ARG A 19 5.28 -34.93 17.12
C ARG A 19 5.73 -33.54 16.65
N GLY A 20 5.02 -32.49 17.03
CA GLY A 20 5.34 -31.12 16.69
C GLY A 20 6.50 -30.55 17.48
N TYR A 21 6.92 -29.35 17.10
CA TYR A 21 7.92 -28.57 17.81
C TYR A 21 7.77 -27.08 17.56
N SER A 22 8.35 -26.28 18.44
CA SER A 22 8.65 -24.87 18.20
C SER A 22 10.16 -24.67 18.21
N GLN A 23 10.66 -23.74 17.40
CA GLN A 23 12.09 -23.46 17.33
C GLN A 23 12.40 -21.99 17.09
N LEU A 24 13.53 -21.56 17.65
CA LEU A 24 14.24 -20.34 17.33
C LEU A 24 15.63 -20.75 16.86
N VAL A 25 16.04 -20.33 15.66
CA VAL A 25 17.33 -20.68 15.05
C VAL A 25 18.04 -19.40 14.63
N PHE A 26 19.30 -19.28 15.00
CA PHE A 26 20.26 -18.32 14.48
C PHE A 26 21.27 -19.08 13.61
N ASP A 27 21.53 -18.56 12.41
CA ASP A 27 22.57 -19.06 11.50
C ASP A 27 23.61 -17.96 11.32
N ASP A 28 24.76 -18.12 11.96
CA ASP A 28 25.88 -17.18 11.96
C ASP A 28 26.93 -17.53 10.88
N SER A 29 26.53 -18.30 9.87
CA SER A 29 27.41 -18.63 8.75
C SER A 29 27.87 -17.35 8.02
N ASP A 30 29.16 -17.27 7.69
CA ASP A 30 29.80 -16.09 7.10
C ASP A 30 29.00 -15.51 5.91
N GLY A 31 28.57 -14.25 6.03
CA GLY A 31 27.82 -13.53 4.99
C GLY A 31 26.39 -14.05 4.73
N GLN A 32 25.89 -14.96 5.57
CA GLN A 32 24.60 -15.64 5.42
C GLN A 32 23.78 -15.60 6.71
N LEU A 33 23.83 -14.46 7.43
CA LEU A 33 23.12 -14.28 8.69
C LEU A 33 21.62 -14.51 8.50
N ARG A 34 21.05 -15.36 9.36
CA ARG A 34 19.61 -15.64 9.36
C ARG A 34 19.09 -15.87 10.78
N THR A 35 17.86 -15.42 11.00
CA THR A 35 17.08 -15.77 12.20
C THR A 35 15.75 -16.39 11.77
N GLN A 36 15.34 -17.47 12.41
CA GLN A 36 14.03 -18.10 12.21
C GLN A 36 13.33 -18.33 13.55
N LEU A 37 12.08 -17.89 13.65
CA LEU A 37 11.13 -18.31 14.68
C LEU A 37 10.02 -19.12 14.00
N ALA A 38 9.83 -20.39 14.38
CA ALA A 38 8.88 -21.27 13.70
C ALA A 38 8.19 -22.25 14.65
N THR A 39 7.00 -22.70 14.27
CA THR A 39 6.31 -23.84 14.85
C THR A 39 5.83 -24.78 13.74
N THR A 40 5.82 -26.09 14.01
CA THR A 40 5.22 -27.07 13.10
C THR A 40 3.72 -26.87 12.95
N GLN A 41 3.06 -26.21 13.92
CA GLN A 41 1.64 -25.93 13.83
C GLN A 41 1.34 -24.97 12.66
N ALA A 42 0.61 -25.49 11.67
CA ALA A 42 0.32 -24.80 10.42
C ALA A 42 1.56 -24.26 9.70
N TYR A 43 2.75 -24.87 9.90
CA TYR A 43 4.01 -24.42 9.31
C TYR A 43 4.26 -22.91 9.48
N SER A 44 3.90 -22.36 10.64
CA SER A 44 3.94 -20.92 10.90
C SER A 44 5.36 -20.47 11.23
N GLN A 45 5.88 -19.50 10.48
CA GLN A 45 7.26 -19.05 10.60
C GLN A 45 7.46 -17.55 10.30
N LEU A 46 8.34 -16.92 11.07
CA LEU A 46 9.01 -15.67 10.75
C LEU A 46 10.48 -15.97 10.43
N ASN A 47 10.93 -15.57 9.25
CA ASN A 47 12.32 -15.74 8.83
C ASN A 47 12.91 -14.39 8.41
N LEU A 48 14.15 -14.13 8.83
CA LEU A 48 14.88 -12.89 8.58
C LEU A 48 16.26 -13.21 7.98
N GLY A 49 16.73 -12.37 7.05
CA GLY A 49 18.08 -12.44 6.50
C GLY A 49 18.22 -13.37 5.30
N HIS A 50 19.23 -14.25 5.33
CA HIS A 50 19.54 -15.20 4.25
C HIS A 50 18.68 -16.46 4.34
N LEU A 51 17.53 -16.45 3.65
CA LEU A 51 16.56 -17.54 3.75
C LEU A 51 17.09 -18.78 3.04
N ILE A 52 17.06 -19.92 3.74
CA ILE A 52 17.41 -21.24 3.21
C ILE A 52 16.32 -22.27 3.55
N HIS A 53 16.31 -23.38 2.82
CA HIS A 53 15.71 -24.60 3.33
C HIS A 53 16.53 -25.14 4.50
N GLN A 54 15.88 -25.76 5.48
CA GLN A 54 16.55 -26.34 6.64
C GLN A 54 15.83 -27.61 7.06
N GLN A 55 16.60 -28.64 7.41
CA GLN A 55 16.10 -29.84 8.07
C GLN A 55 16.97 -30.10 9.29
N ASP A 56 16.41 -29.90 10.49
CA ASP A 56 17.18 -29.90 11.75
C ASP A 56 18.43 -29.02 11.63
N ASN A 57 19.61 -29.55 11.94
CA ASN A 57 20.88 -28.82 11.86
C ASN A 57 21.50 -28.84 10.44
N ARG A 58 20.78 -29.37 9.44
CA ARG A 58 21.23 -29.41 8.06
C ARG A 58 20.73 -28.19 7.31
N ARG A 59 21.68 -27.36 6.86
CA ARG A 59 21.45 -26.26 5.93
C ARG A 59 21.12 -26.82 4.54
N GLY A 60 20.10 -26.27 3.90
CA GLY A 60 19.65 -26.62 2.55
C GLY A 60 19.96 -25.51 1.54
N SER A 61 19.29 -25.56 0.39
CA SER A 61 19.45 -24.57 -0.66
C SER A 61 18.90 -23.19 -0.26
N PHE A 62 19.47 -22.16 -0.87
CA PHE A 62 18.97 -20.79 -0.81
C PHE A 62 17.54 -20.69 -1.34
N ARG A 63 16.70 -19.89 -0.67
CA ARG A 63 15.29 -19.66 -1.05
C ARG A 63 14.88 -18.19 -1.11
N GLY A 64 15.73 -17.25 -0.68
CA GLY A 64 15.42 -15.82 -0.74
C GLY A 64 16.21 -14.97 0.25
N GLN A 65 16.05 -13.65 0.16
CA GLN A 65 16.63 -12.69 1.10
C GLN A 65 15.55 -11.73 1.60
N GLY A 66 15.70 -11.24 2.83
CA GLY A 66 14.81 -10.26 3.43
C GLY A 66 14.04 -10.83 4.61
N PHE A 67 12.74 -10.55 4.69
CA PHE A 67 11.86 -11.13 5.69
C PHE A 67 10.77 -11.97 5.02
N GLU A 68 10.37 -13.06 5.66
CA GLU A 68 9.22 -13.86 5.27
C GLU A 68 8.39 -14.18 6.51
N LEU A 69 7.11 -13.80 6.47
CA LEU A 69 6.08 -14.33 7.36
C LEU A 69 5.22 -15.31 6.57
N ARG A 70 5.21 -16.58 6.98
CA ARG A 70 4.47 -17.66 6.30
C ARG A 70 3.67 -18.46 7.32
N THR A 71 2.49 -18.91 6.91
CA THR A 71 1.68 -19.91 7.61
C THR A 71 0.75 -20.58 6.61
N ASP A 72 0.43 -21.86 6.85
CA ASP A 72 -0.65 -22.58 6.17
C ASP A 72 -2.00 -22.37 6.89
N GLY A 73 -2.01 -21.62 8.00
CA GLY A 73 -3.21 -21.20 8.73
C GLY A 73 -3.68 -19.80 8.34
N TYR A 74 -4.46 -19.17 9.22
CA TYR A 74 -4.88 -17.78 9.04
C TYR A 74 -3.77 -16.80 9.42
N GLY A 75 -3.55 -15.79 8.60
CA GLY A 75 -2.69 -14.65 8.90
C GLY A 75 -3.50 -13.36 9.09
N ALA A 76 -3.10 -12.53 10.04
CA ALA A 76 -3.67 -11.19 10.21
C ALA A 76 -2.57 -10.19 10.58
N VAL A 77 -2.57 -9.04 9.92
CA VAL A 77 -1.77 -7.86 10.30
C VAL A 77 -2.76 -6.76 10.66
N ARG A 78 -2.71 -6.26 11.90
CA ARG A 78 -3.68 -5.28 12.42
C ARG A 78 -2.93 -4.11 13.06
N GLY A 79 -3.16 -2.92 12.54
CA GLY A 79 -2.70 -1.66 13.13
C GLY A 79 -3.92 -0.77 13.40
N GLN A 80 -4.35 -0.68 14.66
CA GLN A 80 -5.51 0.15 15.04
C GLN A 80 -5.29 1.64 14.70
N ALA A 81 -4.04 2.10 14.75
CA ALA A 81 -3.66 3.46 14.41
C ALA A 81 -3.29 3.65 12.92
N GLY A 82 -3.40 2.59 12.10
CA GLY A 82 -3.04 2.60 10.69
C GLY A 82 -1.96 1.56 10.32
N LEU A 83 -1.71 1.43 9.01
CA LEU A 83 -0.75 0.53 8.40
C LEU A 83 -0.04 1.24 7.24
N LEU A 84 1.26 1.05 7.13
CA LEU A 84 2.06 1.51 5.98
C LEU A 84 2.76 0.31 5.35
N VAL A 85 2.47 0.04 4.07
CA VAL A 85 3.14 -0.98 3.27
C VAL A 85 3.75 -0.28 2.07
N THR A 86 5.07 -0.19 2.05
CA THR A 86 5.79 0.64 1.07
C THR A 86 7.02 -0.05 0.52
N THR A 87 7.32 0.18 -0.75
CA THR A 87 8.61 -0.19 -1.37
C THR A 87 9.56 1.01 -1.48
N TYR A 88 9.17 2.16 -0.94
CA TYR A 88 10.08 3.29 -0.81
C TYR A 88 11.09 3.01 0.30
N ARG A 89 12.33 3.40 0.05
CA ARG A 89 13.45 3.25 0.97
C ARG A 89 13.81 4.65 1.47
N ASP A 90 14.09 4.78 2.76
CA ASP A 90 15.09 5.77 3.17
C ASP A 90 16.45 5.08 3.03
N ALA A 91 17.10 5.27 1.89
CA ALA A 91 18.42 4.67 1.65
C ALA A 91 19.49 5.70 1.38
N VAL A 92 19.33 6.90 1.92
CA VAL A 92 20.42 7.87 1.86
C VAL A 92 21.33 7.74 3.09
N SER A 93 20.82 7.30 4.24
CA SER A 93 21.56 7.41 5.52
C SER A 93 21.87 6.09 6.25
N GLY A 94 21.20 4.98 5.93
CA GLY A 94 21.29 3.74 6.71
C GLY A 94 20.76 3.86 8.16
N GLN A 95 20.06 4.95 8.47
CA GLN A 95 19.44 5.19 9.77
C GLN A 95 18.02 4.61 9.81
N THR A 96 17.58 4.24 11.01
CA THR A 96 16.18 3.89 11.26
C THR A 96 15.31 5.13 11.05
N VAL A 97 14.30 5.04 10.18
CA VAL A 97 13.29 6.09 10.02
C VAL A 97 12.19 5.98 11.07
N PRO A 98 11.53 7.10 11.43
CA PRO A 98 10.29 7.06 12.17
C PRO A 98 9.26 6.15 11.49
N THR A 99 8.49 5.40 12.28
CA THR A 99 7.48 4.45 11.76
C THR A 99 6.44 5.11 10.84
N GLY A 100 6.15 6.40 11.07
CA GLY A 100 5.24 7.19 10.23
C GLY A 100 5.89 7.86 9.03
N ASP A 101 7.18 7.63 8.76
CA ASP A 101 7.84 8.21 7.59
C ASP A 101 7.21 7.67 6.30
N ASN A 102 6.54 8.56 5.57
CA ASN A 102 5.92 8.25 4.29
C ASN A 102 6.01 9.42 3.32
N ALA A 103 7.16 10.11 3.29
CA ALA A 103 7.36 11.30 2.45
C ALA A 103 6.99 11.06 0.97
N ALA A 104 7.33 9.87 0.45
CA ALA A 104 6.99 9.49 -0.92
C ALA A 104 5.48 9.24 -1.12
N GLY A 105 4.81 8.56 -0.19
CA GLY A 105 3.36 8.38 -0.26
C GLY A 105 2.60 9.71 -0.16
N ILE A 106 3.05 10.62 0.72
CA ILE A 106 2.53 11.98 0.82
C ILE A 106 2.68 12.73 -0.51
N ALA A 107 3.84 12.61 -1.18
CA ALA A 107 4.05 13.23 -2.48
C ALA A 107 3.11 12.67 -3.56
N LEU A 108 2.84 11.35 -3.56
CA LEU A 108 1.87 10.73 -4.47
C LEU A 108 0.44 11.21 -4.21
N ILE A 109 0.03 11.34 -2.95
CA ILE A 109 -1.29 11.88 -2.57
C ILE A 109 -1.42 13.34 -3.06
N LYS A 110 -0.39 14.17 -2.84
CA LYS A 110 -0.33 15.55 -3.34
C LYS A 110 -0.45 15.62 -4.87
N GLN A 111 0.26 14.76 -5.59
CA GLN A 111 0.19 14.70 -7.04
C GLN A 111 -1.22 14.28 -7.52
N ALA A 112 -1.82 13.28 -6.89
CA ALA A 112 -3.19 12.85 -7.20
C ALA A 112 -4.21 13.95 -6.92
N LYS A 113 -4.09 14.66 -5.79
CA LYS A 113 -4.90 15.82 -5.45
C LYS A 113 -4.76 16.92 -6.49
N GLN A 114 -3.54 17.32 -6.83
CA GLN A 114 -3.29 18.37 -7.84
C GLN A 114 -3.89 18.01 -9.20
N LEU A 115 -3.65 16.80 -9.70
CA LEU A 115 -4.22 16.33 -10.96
C LEU A 115 -5.76 16.37 -10.93
N THR A 116 -6.36 15.84 -9.86
CA THR A 116 -7.81 15.78 -9.71
C THR A 116 -8.41 17.19 -9.61
N SER A 117 -7.78 18.11 -8.88
CA SER A 117 -8.21 19.51 -8.81
C SER A 117 -8.13 20.22 -10.16
N SER A 118 -7.05 20.04 -10.92
CA SER A 118 -6.93 20.62 -12.27
C SER A 118 -8.01 20.11 -13.23
N LEU A 119 -8.28 18.80 -13.23
CA LEU A 119 -9.35 18.22 -14.04
C LEU A 119 -10.75 18.64 -13.56
N SER A 120 -10.95 18.74 -12.25
CA SER A 120 -12.20 19.23 -11.65
C SER A 120 -12.50 20.67 -12.08
N GLN A 121 -11.49 21.54 -12.08
CA GLN A 121 -11.63 22.91 -12.55
C GLN A 121 -11.97 22.97 -14.05
N GLY A 122 -11.29 22.16 -14.88
CA GLY A 122 -11.61 22.03 -16.30
C GLY A 122 -13.05 21.55 -16.51
N ALA A 123 -13.48 20.54 -15.76
CA ALA A 123 -14.85 20.03 -15.82
C ALA A 123 -15.87 21.16 -15.55
N VAL A 124 -15.68 21.95 -14.49
CA VAL A 124 -16.55 23.10 -14.18
C VAL A 124 -16.55 24.15 -15.28
N THR A 125 -15.38 24.49 -15.83
CA THR A 125 -15.27 25.43 -16.95
C THR A 125 -16.04 24.94 -18.18
N HIS A 126 -16.08 23.62 -18.41
CA HIS A 126 -16.84 22.97 -19.48
C HIS A 126 -18.22 22.47 -19.01
N GLN A 127 -18.81 23.10 -17.97
CA GLN A 127 -20.17 22.85 -17.49
C GLN A 127 -20.46 21.41 -17.04
N THR A 128 -19.43 20.64 -16.71
CA THR A 128 -19.52 19.35 -16.03
C THR A 128 -19.37 19.55 -14.51
N ALA A 129 -20.01 18.70 -13.71
CA ALA A 129 -19.91 18.79 -12.26
C ALA A 129 -18.46 18.62 -11.77
N ALA A 130 -18.10 19.36 -10.71
CA ALA A 130 -16.81 19.23 -10.03
C ALA A 130 -16.64 17.82 -9.44
N LEU A 131 -15.41 17.32 -9.43
CA LEU A 131 -15.06 16.05 -8.76
C LEU A 131 -15.09 16.25 -7.25
N SER A 132 -15.95 15.48 -6.55
CA SER A 132 -16.14 15.59 -5.10
C SER A 132 -14.88 15.30 -4.28
N THR A 133 -13.96 14.51 -4.83
CA THR A 133 -12.70 14.09 -4.20
C THR A 133 -11.65 15.19 -4.12
N ALA A 134 -11.81 16.29 -4.88
CA ALA A 134 -10.85 17.39 -4.94
C ALA A 134 -11.52 18.77 -5.13
N LYS A 135 -12.78 18.92 -4.68
CA LYS A 135 -13.59 20.13 -4.87
C LYS A 135 -13.13 21.33 -4.03
N ASP A 136 -12.58 21.09 -2.84
CA ASP A 136 -12.17 22.08 -1.85
C ASP A 136 -11.16 21.47 -0.86
N ASP A 137 -10.74 22.24 0.14
CA ASP A 137 -9.76 21.82 1.14
C ASP A 137 -10.29 20.80 2.16
N ASN A 138 -11.60 20.54 2.17
CA ASN A 138 -12.24 19.50 2.99
C ASN A 138 -12.63 18.27 2.16
N ALA A 139 -12.18 18.21 0.91
CA ALA A 139 -12.46 17.09 0.03
C ALA A 139 -11.67 15.83 0.48
N PRO A 140 -12.16 14.61 0.18
CA PRO A 140 -11.52 13.36 0.60
C PRO A 140 -10.01 13.27 0.36
N LEU A 141 -9.48 13.73 -0.79
CA LEU A 141 -8.03 13.71 -1.03
C LEU A 141 -7.25 14.71 -0.17
N ALA A 142 -7.85 15.85 0.18
CA ALA A 142 -7.24 16.84 1.05
C ALA A 142 -7.20 16.36 2.52
N GLU A 143 -8.26 15.70 2.99
CA GLU A 143 -8.27 15.08 4.32
C GLU A 143 -7.27 13.91 4.41
N GLN A 144 -7.17 13.06 3.38
CA GLN A 144 -6.16 12.00 3.31
C GLN A 144 -4.73 12.55 3.28
N GLU A 145 -4.49 13.65 2.56
CA GLU A 145 -3.19 14.35 2.58
C GLU A 145 -2.86 14.82 4.00
N LYS A 146 -3.79 15.50 4.66
CA LYS A 146 -3.62 16.00 6.03
C LYS A 146 -3.36 14.88 7.02
N ALA A 147 -4.11 13.79 6.94
CA ALA A 147 -3.90 12.60 7.76
C ALA A 147 -2.52 11.96 7.51
N ALA A 148 -2.02 11.98 6.28
CA ALA A 148 -0.68 11.46 5.96
C ALA A 148 0.44 12.38 6.47
N LEU A 149 0.16 13.68 6.66
CA LEU A 149 1.09 14.70 7.15
C LEU A 149 1.19 14.79 8.68
N GLY A 150 0.59 13.84 9.41
CA GLY A 150 0.62 13.84 10.87
C GLY A 150 2.04 13.88 11.45
N MET A 151 2.19 14.61 12.54
CA MET A 151 3.47 14.83 13.23
C MET A 151 3.24 14.77 14.74
N VAL A 152 4.10 14.06 15.46
CA VAL A 152 3.99 13.90 16.92
C VAL A 152 5.31 14.20 17.61
N ASP A 153 5.25 14.47 18.91
CA ASP A 153 6.44 14.71 19.72
C ASP A 153 7.43 13.55 19.66
N GLY A 154 8.70 13.85 19.36
CA GLY A 154 9.75 12.85 19.25
C GLY A 154 10.39 12.45 20.59
N LYS A 155 9.96 13.05 21.71
CA LYS A 155 10.62 12.89 23.02
C LYS A 155 9.65 12.43 24.11
N ALA A 156 8.48 13.04 24.22
CA ALA A 156 7.51 12.83 25.28
C ALA A 156 6.25 12.13 24.76
N LEU A 157 5.98 10.93 25.28
CA LEU A 157 4.85 10.11 24.85
C LEU A 157 3.49 10.78 25.05
N ASP A 158 3.29 11.50 26.15
CA ASP A 158 1.99 12.14 26.44
C ASP A 158 1.71 13.31 25.49
N THR A 159 2.73 14.11 25.18
CA THR A 159 2.64 15.15 24.14
C THR A 159 2.42 14.53 22.77
N ALA A 160 3.10 13.44 22.44
CA ALA A 160 2.89 12.73 21.17
C ALA A 160 1.45 12.24 21.01
N LYS A 161 0.81 11.76 22.09
CA LYS A 161 -0.61 11.38 22.07
C LYS A 161 -1.54 12.57 21.86
N GLN A 162 -1.23 13.73 22.47
CA GLN A 162 -2.00 14.96 22.26
C GLN A 162 -1.85 15.48 20.82
N ASP A 163 -0.63 15.48 20.29
CA ASP A 163 -0.36 15.84 18.90
C ASP A 163 -1.14 14.93 17.92
N ALA A 164 -1.12 13.61 18.15
CA ALA A 164 -1.90 12.67 17.34
C ALA A 164 -3.41 12.93 17.43
N ALA A 165 -3.94 13.12 18.64
CA ALA A 165 -5.38 13.37 18.86
C ALA A 165 -5.87 14.70 18.26
N SER A 166 -4.98 15.68 18.10
CA SER A 166 -5.26 16.98 17.48
C SER A 166 -5.01 17.02 15.98
N GLY A 167 -4.49 15.95 15.39
CA GLY A 167 -4.07 15.92 13.98
C GLY A 167 -2.95 16.93 13.68
N ASN A 168 -2.01 17.12 14.61
CA ASN A 168 -0.91 18.08 14.45
C ASN A 168 -0.06 17.75 13.21
N THR A 169 0.29 18.77 12.43
CA THR A 169 1.15 18.67 11.24
C THR A 169 2.41 19.55 11.35
N THR A 170 2.66 20.15 12.52
CA THR A 170 3.85 20.98 12.77
C THR A 170 5.10 20.13 12.73
N THR A 171 6.15 20.57 12.01
CA THR A 171 7.36 19.76 11.80
C THR A 171 8.47 20.02 12.82
N GLN A 172 8.56 21.22 13.38
CA GLN A 172 9.67 21.59 14.26
C GLN A 172 9.65 20.77 15.57
N GLY A 173 10.69 19.96 15.79
CA GLY A 173 10.83 19.12 16.99
C GLY A 173 9.88 17.91 17.03
N LYS A 174 9.20 17.63 15.92
CA LYS A 174 8.24 16.53 15.79
C LYS A 174 8.78 15.46 14.84
N VAL A 175 8.18 14.27 14.87
CA VAL A 175 8.50 13.14 13.99
C VAL A 175 7.25 12.69 13.22
N PRO A 176 7.39 12.19 11.98
CA PRO A 176 6.28 11.69 11.18
C PRO A 176 5.43 10.63 11.88
N HIS A 177 4.12 10.75 11.75
CA HIS A 177 3.09 9.86 12.30
C HIS A 177 1.83 9.92 11.42
N GLN A 178 1.02 8.87 11.35
CA GLN A 178 -0.27 8.97 10.67
C GLN A 178 -1.27 9.69 11.61
N GLY A 179 -1.91 10.77 11.13
CA GLY A 179 -2.93 11.51 11.88
C GLY A 179 -4.25 10.75 12.04
N GLU A 180 -4.51 9.79 11.16
CA GLU A 180 -5.69 8.94 11.18
C GLU A 180 -5.36 7.48 10.88
N ALA A 181 -6.28 6.57 11.20
CA ALA A 181 -6.13 5.14 11.01
C ALA A 181 -6.24 4.74 9.53
N MET A 182 -5.20 5.02 8.76
CA MET A 182 -5.15 4.74 7.32
C MET A 182 -4.32 3.50 7.01
N ALA A 183 -4.77 2.69 6.05
CA ALA A 183 -3.94 1.67 5.42
C ALA A 183 -3.37 2.22 4.11
N GLN A 184 -2.08 2.55 4.10
CA GLN A 184 -1.40 3.14 2.94
C GLN A 184 -0.55 2.09 2.22
N LEU A 185 -0.79 1.94 0.92
CA LEU A 185 -0.01 1.09 0.02
C LEU A 185 0.74 1.99 -0.97
N ALA A 186 2.07 1.96 -0.94
CA ALA A 186 2.91 2.84 -1.79
C ALA A 186 3.99 2.04 -2.53
N GLY A 187 3.86 1.93 -3.85
CA GLY A 187 4.83 1.28 -4.72
C GLY A 187 5.69 2.29 -5.46
N ARG A 188 7.02 2.16 -5.38
CA ARG A 188 7.97 3.04 -6.11
C ARG A 188 7.99 2.76 -7.62
N ALA A 189 7.98 1.48 -7.99
CA ALA A 189 7.99 1.05 -9.38
C ALA A 189 6.58 0.75 -9.90
N GLY A 190 5.69 0.30 -9.01
CA GLY A 190 4.30 -0.02 -9.32
C GLY A 190 3.60 -0.67 -8.14
N LEU A 191 2.27 -0.75 -8.23
CA LEU A 191 1.40 -1.48 -7.32
C LEU A 191 0.48 -2.36 -8.18
N VAL A 192 0.42 -3.66 -7.91
CA VAL A 192 -0.33 -4.63 -8.72
C VAL A 192 -1.32 -5.38 -7.83
N ALA A 193 -2.59 -5.36 -8.19
CA ALA A 193 -3.65 -6.15 -7.57
C ALA A 193 -4.30 -7.06 -8.61
N VAL A 194 -4.22 -8.37 -8.40
CA VAL A 194 -4.73 -9.39 -9.33
C VAL A 194 -5.44 -10.47 -8.52
N ALA A 195 -6.56 -10.97 -9.05
CA ALA A 195 -7.31 -12.08 -8.49
C ALA A 195 -7.54 -13.15 -9.56
N GLY A 196 -7.51 -14.42 -9.18
CA GLY A 196 -7.86 -15.53 -10.08
C GLY A 196 -9.36 -15.64 -10.38
N GLN A 197 -10.18 -14.96 -9.58
CA GLN A 197 -11.63 -14.84 -9.74
C GLN A 197 -12.00 -13.35 -9.65
N ASP A 198 -12.55 -12.92 -8.51
CA ASP A 198 -13.11 -11.59 -8.36
C ASP A 198 -12.14 -10.59 -7.70
N LEU A 199 -12.12 -9.35 -8.21
CA LEU A 199 -11.52 -8.19 -7.57
C LEU A 199 -12.61 -7.12 -7.37
N GLN A 200 -12.80 -6.66 -6.14
CA GLN A 200 -13.87 -5.74 -5.77
C GLN A 200 -13.32 -4.54 -5.00
N PHE A 201 -13.75 -3.34 -5.39
CA PHE A 201 -13.52 -2.10 -4.63
C PHE A 201 -14.88 -1.54 -4.20
N ALA A 202 -15.10 -1.42 -2.89
CA ALA A 202 -16.31 -0.84 -2.31
C ALA A 202 -15.91 0.14 -1.22
N ASN A 203 -16.55 1.31 -1.18
CA ASN A 203 -16.31 2.36 -0.20
C ASN A 203 -17.64 3.05 0.15
N GLY A 204 -17.67 3.75 1.29
CA GLY A 204 -18.88 4.43 1.79
C GLY A 204 -19.03 5.88 1.33
N GLU A 205 -17.99 6.48 0.75
CA GLU A 205 -17.96 7.93 0.47
C GLU A 205 -17.54 8.26 -0.96
N SER A 206 -16.29 7.96 -1.33
CA SER A 206 -15.77 8.29 -2.66
C SER A 206 -14.66 7.34 -3.12
N LEU A 207 -14.57 7.17 -4.45
CA LEU A 207 -13.46 6.53 -5.13
C LEU A 207 -12.80 7.54 -6.07
N ALA A 208 -11.50 7.77 -5.92
CA ALA A 208 -10.69 8.50 -6.89
C ALA A 208 -9.80 7.51 -7.68
N LEU A 209 -9.94 7.50 -9.00
CA LEU A 209 -9.01 6.81 -9.91
C LEU A 209 -8.28 7.88 -10.72
N ALA A 210 -7.01 8.08 -10.42
CA ALA A 210 -6.20 9.13 -11.01
C ALA A 210 -4.93 8.54 -11.62
N SER A 211 -4.68 8.88 -12.88
CA SER A 211 -3.49 8.46 -13.63
C SER A 211 -2.82 9.69 -14.18
N GLY A 212 -1.52 9.86 -13.92
CA GLY A 212 -0.75 10.98 -14.49
C GLY A 212 -0.58 10.90 -16.00
N GLN A 213 -0.93 9.76 -16.60
CA GLN A 213 -0.95 9.47 -18.04
C GLN A 213 -2.29 8.75 -18.33
N ASP A 214 -2.26 7.60 -19.01
CA ASP A 214 -3.47 6.89 -19.42
C ASP A 214 -4.14 6.07 -18.31
N THR A 215 -5.47 5.98 -18.37
CA THR A 215 -6.25 4.96 -17.65
C THR A 215 -6.86 4.02 -18.69
N ASN A 216 -6.45 2.75 -18.67
CA ASN A 216 -6.95 1.73 -19.58
C ASN A 216 -7.91 0.78 -18.85
N VAL A 217 -9.11 0.61 -19.41
CA VAL A 217 -10.12 -0.34 -18.90
C VAL A 217 -10.45 -1.33 -20.01
N ALA A 218 -10.05 -2.59 -19.83
CA ALA A 218 -10.31 -3.67 -20.78
C ALA A 218 -11.26 -4.70 -20.17
N VAL A 219 -12.39 -4.95 -20.82
CA VAL A 219 -13.45 -5.84 -20.32
C VAL A 219 -13.80 -6.88 -21.36
N GLY A 220 -13.65 -8.17 -21.03
CA GLY A 220 -13.87 -9.27 -21.97
C GLY A 220 -15.33 -9.62 -22.24
N LYS A 221 -16.28 -9.07 -21.46
CA LYS A 221 -17.72 -9.25 -21.65
C LYS A 221 -18.45 -7.91 -21.63
N GLN A 222 -18.95 -7.49 -20.47
CA GLN A 222 -19.81 -6.31 -20.34
C GLN A 222 -19.22 -5.33 -19.33
N ALA A 223 -19.03 -4.08 -19.75
CA ALA A 223 -18.79 -2.95 -18.87
C ALA A 223 -20.13 -2.28 -18.52
N ARG A 224 -20.39 -2.02 -17.25
CA ARG A 224 -21.59 -1.30 -16.80
C ARG A 224 -21.20 -0.19 -15.83
N VAL A 225 -21.78 0.98 -16.03
CA VAL A 225 -21.65 2.14 -15.14
C VAL A 225 -23.05 2.55 -14.70
N HIS A 226 -23.29 2.55 -13.40
CA HIS A 226 -24.56 2.95 -12.80
C HIS A 226 -24.30 4.08 -11.82
N ALA A 227 -25.08 5.15 -11.88
CA ALA A 227 -25.02 6.27 -10.96
C ALA A 227 -26.42 6.65 -10.50
N GLY A 228 -26.60 6.93 -9.21
CA GLY A 228 -27.89 7.32 -8.64
C GLY A 228 -28.29 8.77 -8.91
N GLN A 229 -27.38 9.61 -9.40
CA GLN A 229 -27.61 11.03 -9.69
C GLN A 229 -27.26 11.38 -11.13
N GLY A 230 -26.03 11.08 -11.56
CA GLY A 230 -25.62 11.33 -12.94
C GLY A 230 -24.28 10.70 -13.28
N ILE A 231 -24.05 10.53 -14.58
CA ILE A 231 -22.77 10.14 -15.16
C ILE A 231 -22.19 11.36 -15.87
N GLY A 232 -21.06 11.86 -15.37
CA GLY A 232 -20.31 12.93 -16.02
C GLY A 232 -19.16 12.36 -16.84
N VAL A 233 -19.04 12.77 -18.10
CA VAL A 233 -17.89 12.47 -18.96
C VAL A 233 -17.38 13.78 -19.53
N ALA A 234 -16.16 14.13 -19.18
CA ALA A 234 -15.46 15.28 -19.73
C ALA A 234 -14.10 14.83 -20.24
N ALA A 235 -13.73 15.29 -21.43
CA ALA A 235 -12.47 14.95 -22.07
C ALA A 235 -11.95 16.13 -22.88
N GLY A 236 -10.65 16.17 -23.13
CA GLY A 236 -10.00 17.32 -23.78
C GLY A 236 -9.96 18.59 -22.92
N LEU A 237 -9.94 18.45 -21.59
CA LEU A 237 -10.02 19.58 -20.63
C LEU A 237 -8.77 20.47 -20.56
N SER A 238 -7.62 19.95 -20.98
CA SER A 238 -6.34 20.69 -21.03
C SER A 238 -5.90 20.98 -22.46
N GLN A 239 -6.07 20.01 -23.35
CA GLN A 239 -5.77 20.08 -24.77
C GLN A 239 -6.58 19.00 -25.50
N ALA A 240 -6.91 19.23 -26.77
CA ALA A 240 -7.49 18.17 -27.62
C ALA A 240 -6.47 17.03 -27.79
N GLY A 241 -6.95 15.78 -27.81
CA GLY A 241 -6.11 14.61 -28.07
C GLY A 241 -5.61 14.55 -29.51
N ASP A 242 -4.92 13.46 -29.84
CA ASP A 242 -4.43 13.21 -31.19
C ASP A 242 -5.56 13.32 -32.23
N GLY A 243 -5.27 13.98 -33.36
CA GLY A 243 -6.27 14.25 -34.39
C GLY A 243 -7.36 15.24 -33.98
N ASN A 244 -7.14 16.03 -32.92
CA ASN A 244 -8.12 16.95 -32.32
C ASN A 244 -9.37 16.24 -31.76
N ILE A 245 -9.25 14.97 -31.36
CA ILE A 245 -10.36 14.19 -30.79
C ILE A 245 -10.35 14.35 -29.26
N GLY A 246 -11.44 14.90 -28.71
CA GLY A 246 -11.65 15.00 -27.26
C GLY A 246 -12.28 13.73 -26.67
N LEU A 247 -13.35 13.23 -27.28
CA LEU A 247 -14.09 12.04 -26.86
C LEU A 247 -14.48 11.21 -28.09
N GLN A 248 -14.17 9.92 -28.07
CA GLN A 248 -14.55 8.98 -29.13
C GLN A 248 -15.36 7.83 -28.55
N LEU A 249 -16.55 7.60 -29.09
CA LEU A 249 -17.39 6.42 -28.82
C LEU A 249 -17.55 5.66 -30.13
N THR A 250 -17.30 4.36 -30.11
CA THR A 250 -17.37 3.52 -31.31
C THR A 250 -17.95 2.17 -30.96
N ALA A 251 -19.05 1.81 -31.62
CA ALA A 251 -19.58 0.46 -31.63
C ALA A 251 -18.98 -0.28 -32.83
N GLY A 252 -18.23 -1.36 -32.57
CA GLY A 252 -17.68 -2.19 -33.65
C GLY A 252 -18.75 -3.03 -34.36
N GLN A 253 -19.86 -3.31 -33.66
CA GLN A 253 -21.05 -4.01 -34.12
C GLN A 253 -22.25 -3.45 -33.33
N ASP A 254 -23.45 -3.55 -33.91
CA ASP A 254 -24.71 -3.04 -33.37
C ASP A 254 -24.76 -1.51 -33.14
N ASP A 255 -25.95 -1.00 -32.78
CA ASP A 255 -26.22 0.43 -32.65
C ASP A 255 -25.72 1.01 -31.32
N ILE A 256 -25.32 2.29 -31.34
CA ILE A 256 -25.19 3.11 -30.13
C ILE A 256 -26.57 3.69 -29.83
N ASP A 257 -27.21 3.19 -28.78
CA ASP A 257 -28.50 3.68 -28.30
C ASP A 257 -28.32 4.65 -27.11
N VAL A 258 -28.79 5.88 -27.28
CA VAL A 258 -28.76 6.93 -26.24
C VAL A 258 -30.17 7.44 -26.02
N GLN A 259 -30.72 7.20 -24.83
CA GLN A 259 -32.09 7.56 -24.48
C GLN A 259 -32.12 8.43 -23.23
N ALA A 260 -33.00 9.44 -23.23
CA ALA A 260 -33.42 10.17 -22.05
C ALA A 260 -34.92 9.87 -21.83
N GLN A 261 -35.22 9.05 -20.81
CA GLN A 261 -36.56 8.54 -20.50
C GLN A 261 -37.24 9.33 -19.39
#